data_AF-A0A1G8X9F5-F1
#
_entry.id   AF-A0A1G8X9F5-F1
#
_cell.length_a   1.000
_cell.length_b   1.000
_cell.length_c   1.000
_cell.angle_alpha   90.00
_cell.angle_beta   90.00
_cell.angle_gamma   90.00
#
_symmetry.space_group_name_H-M   'P 1'
#
loop_
_entity.id
_entity.type
_entity.pdbx_description
1 polymer ?
#
loop_
_entity_poly.entity_id
_entity_poly.type
_entity_poly.pdbx_seq_one_letter_code
_entity_poly.pdbx_strand_id
1 'polypeptide(L)' 'MTETFEEKLEELRKIVRRLEEGDASLEESIAIYERGALLVKQCEDLLTSAEMKLTELGRDR' A
#
# COMPACT_ATOMS: atom_id res chain seq x y z
N MET A 1 -3.63 -6.97 14.89
CA MET A 1 -2.42 -7.47 14.20
C MET A 1 -2.18 -6.49 13.05
N THR A 2 -1.02 -5.86 12.99
CA THR A 2 -0.70 -4.91 11.91
C THR A 2 -0.23 -5.71 10.70
N GLU A 3 -0.85 -5.49 9.53
CA GLU A 3 -0.48 -6.16 8.27
C GLU A 3 0.94 -5.75 7.83
N THR A 4 1.67 -6.67 7.20
CA THR A 4 3.02 -6.41 6.68
C THR A 4 2.99 -5.59 5.38
N PHE A 5 4.16 -5.10 4.98
CA PHE A 5 4.32 -4.42 3.69
C PHE A 5 3.94 -5.33 2.52
N GLU A 6 4.38 -6.59 2.54
CA GLU A 6 4.12 -7.57 1.49
C GLU A 6 2.63 -7.90 1.37
N GLU A 7 1.93 -8.00 2.50
CA GLU A 7 0.47 -8.22 2.53
C GLU A 7 -0.28 -7.05 1.91
N LYS A 8 0.08 -5.82 2.27
CA LYS A 8 -0.51 -4.60 1.70
C LYS A 8 -0.23 -4.44 0.22
N LEU A 9 1.00 -4.75 -0.21
CA LEU A 9 1.38 -4.71 -1.60
C LEU A 9 0.61 -5.76 -2.43
N GLU A 10 0.37 -6.94 -1.87
CA GLU A 10 -0.44 -7.97 -2.51
C GLU A 10 -1.91 -7.53 -2.65
N GLU A 11 -2.47 -6.87 -1.63
CA GLU A 11 -3.81 -6.30 -1.73
C GLU A 11 -3.90 -5.20 -2.80
N LEU A 12 -2.91 -4.32 -2.86
CA LEU A 12 -2.82 -3.28 -3.89
C LEU A 12 -2.75 -3.89 -5.30
N ARG A 13 -1.99 -4.97 -5.49
CA ARG A 13 -1.93 -5.71 -6.78
C ARG A 13 -3.30 -6.26 -7.18
N LYS A 14 -4.08 -6.78 -6.23
CA LYS A 14 -5.44 -7.28 -6.51
C LYS A 14 -6.38 -6.16 -6.92
N ILE A 15 -6.26 -4.99 -6.27
CA ILE A 15 -7.02 -3.79 -6.62
C ILE A 15 -6.72 -3.33 -8.04
N VAL A 16 -5.44 -3.22 -8.41
CA VAL A 16 -5.04 -2.85 -9.77
C VAL A 16 -5.63 -3.80 -10.80
N ARG A 17 -5.51 -5.12 -10.60
CA ARG A 17 -6.09 -6.12 -11.50
C ARG A 17 -7.60 -5.93 -11.68
N ARG A 18 -8.33 -5.71 -10.59
CA ARG A 18 -9.78 -5.52 -10.64
C ARG A 18 -10.19 -4.23 -11.37
N LEU A 19 -9.39 -3.17 -11.28
CA LEU A 19 -9.59 -1.94 -12.05
C LEU A 19 -9.29 -2.16 -13.55
N GLU A 20 -8.26 -2.94 -13.87
CA GLU A 20 -7.88 -3.27 -15.26
C GLU A 20 -8.89 -4.20 -15.96
N GLU A 21 -9.56 -5.08 -15.21
CA GLU A 21 -10.62 -5.96 -15.72
C GLU A 21 -11.87 -5.18 -16.20
N GLY A 22 -12.10 -3.97 -15.69
CA GLY A 22 -13.13 -3.06 -16.19
C GLY A 22 -14.59 -3.48 -15.95
N ASP A 23 -14.83 -4.52 -15.13
CA ASP A 23 -16.16 -5.07 -14.82
C ASP A 23 -16.75 -4.51 -13.51
N ALA A 24 -16.19 -3.41 -12.99
CA ALA A 24 -16.68 -2.76 -11.78
C ALA A 24 -17.69 -1.65 -12.12
N SER A 25 -18.78 -1.57 -11.35
CA SER A 25 -19.67 -0.40 -11.38
C SER A 25 -18.91 0.88 -10.99
N LEU A 26 -19.51 2.05 -11.24
CA LEU A 26 -18.91 3.33 -10.86
C LEU A 26 -18.68 3.42 -9.35
N GLU A 27 -19.67 3.05 -8.54
CA GLU A 27 -19.59 3.03 -7.09
C GLU A 27 -18.50 2.07 -6.59
N GLU A 28 -18.38 0.88 -7.19
CA GLU A 28 -17.31 -0.06 -6.86
C GLU A 28 -15.94 0.49 -7.28
N SER A 29 -15.84 1.13 -8.44
CA SER A 29 -14.61 1.73 -8.93
C SER A 29 -14.10 2.81 -7.97
N ILE A 30 -15.00 3.63 -7.43
CA ILE A 30 -14.69 4.63 -6.41
C ILE A 30 -14.19 3.96 -5.14
N ALA A 31 -14.91 2.95 -4.63
CA ALA A 31 -14.54 2.27 -3.39
C ALA A 31 -13.18 1.55 -3.50
N ILE A 32 -12.93 0.89 -4.64
CA ILE A 32 -11.67 0.20 -4.94
C ILE A 32 -10.52 1.21 -5.03
N TYR A 33 -10.74 2.36 -5.67
CA TYR A 33 -9.75 3.43 -5.74
C TYR A 33 -9.40 4.00 -4.35
N GLU A 34 -10.40 4.31 -3.53
CA GLU A 34 -10.19 4.82 -2.16
C GLU A 34 -9.38 3.83 -1.31
N ARG A 35 -9.70 2.54 -1.42
CA ARG A 35 -8.93 1.48 -0.76
C ARG A 35 -7.48 1.42 -1.27
N GLY A 36 -7.29 1.51 -2.58
CA GLY A 36 -5.97 1.54 -3.20
C GLY A 36 -5.13 2.72 -2.71
N ALA A 37 -5.71 3.92 -2.67
CA ALA A 37 -5.05 5.13 -2.17
C ALA A 37 -4.64 5.00 -0.69
N LEU A 38 -5.50 4.40 0.14
CA LEU A 38 -5.17 4.12 1.54
C LEU A 38 -3.99 3.15 1.67
N LEU A 39 -3.98 2.06 0.88
CA LEU A 39 -2.90 1.08 0.89
C LEU A 39 -1.57 1.68 0.44
N VAL A 40 -1.58 2.53 -0.60
CA VAL A 40 -0.39 3.25 -1.06
C VAL A 40 0.20 4.07 0.09
N LYS A 41 -0.62 4.88 0.77
CA LYS A 41 -0.17 5.68 1.91
C LYS A 41 0.43 4.82 3.02
N GLN A 42 -0.21 3.69 3.35
CA GLN A 42 0.31 2.78 4.38
C GLN A 42 1.65 2.15 3.99
N CYS A 43 1.83 1.81 2.71
CA CYS A 43 3.11 1.33 2.20
C CYS A 43 4.21 2.40 2.29
N GLU A 44 3.90 3.65 1.94
CA GLU A 44 4.83 4.79 2.06
C GLU A 44 5.24 5.03 3.51
N ASP A 45 4.30 4.97 4.45
CA ASP A 45 4.57 5.12 5.89
C ASP A 45 5.50 4.00 6.41
N LEU A 46 5.28 2.76 5.97
CA LEU A 46 6.12 1.61 6.34
C LEU A 46 7.55 1.76 5.79
N LEU A 47 7.69 2.14 4.53
CA LEU A 47 9.00 2.37 3.90
C LEU A 47 9.74 3.52 4.58
N THR A 48 9.05 4.63 4.84
CA THR A 48 9.62 5.77 5.57
C THR A 48 10.11 5.35 6.96
N SER A 49 9.32 4.54 7.68
CA SER A 49 9.74 4.00 8.98
C SER A 49 10.97 3.11 8.88
N ALA A 50 11.05 2.27 7.86
CA ALA A 50 12.22 1.41 7.62
C ALA A 50 13.48 2.24 7.30
N GLU A 51 13.35 3.25 6.45
CA GLU A 51 14.45 4.17 6.10
C GLU A 51 14.97 4.96 7.31
N MET A 52 14.07 5.45 8.17
CA MET A 52 14.48 6.14 9.41
C MET A 52 15.31 5.23 10.31
N LYS A 53 14.89 3.97 10.50
CA LYS A 53 15.65 3.00 11.32
C LYS A 53 17.03 2.72 10.73
N LEU A 54 17.13 2.56 9.41
CA LEU A 54 18.41 2.37 8.74
C LEU A 54 19.32 3.60 8.88
N THR A 55 18.75 4.80 8.79
CA THR A 55 19.47 6.06 8.93
C THR A 55 20.02 6.24 10.35
N GLU A 56 19.25 5.87 11.37
CA GLU A 56 19.68 5.90 12.78
C GLU A 56 20.83 4.90 13.02
N LEU A 57 20.67 3.65 12.58
CA LEU A 57 21.73 2.64 12.68
C LEU A 57 23.01 3.01 11.92
N GLY A 58 22.89 3.75 10.81
CA GLY A 58 24.02 4.24 10.04
C GLY A 58 24.73 5.44 10.67
N ARG A 59 24.06 6.21 11.53
CA ARG A 59 24.64 7.33 12.28
C ARG A 59 25.44 6.89 13.50
N ASP A 60 25.14 5.72 14.04
CA ASP A 60 25.83 5.12 15.20
C ASP A 60 27.11 4.35 14.83
N ARG A 61 27.61 4.50 13.58
CA ARG A 61 28.88 3.91 13.10
C ARG A 61 29.97 4.95 12.89
#